data_AF-A0AAU9XXE4-F1
#
_entry.id   AF-A0AAU9XXE4-F1
#
_cell.length_a   1.000
_cell.length_b   1.000
_cell.length_c   1.000
_cell.angle_alpha   90.00
_cell.angle_beta   90.00
_cell.angle_gamma   90.00
#
_symmetry.space_group_name_H-M   'P 1'
#
loop_
_entity.id
_entity.type
_entity.pdbx_description
1 polymer ?
#
loop_
_entity_poly.entity_id
_entity_poly.type
_entity_poly.pdbx_seq_one_letter_code
_entity_poly.pdbx_strand_id
1 'polypeptide(L)'
;SVIVHFTITFRELDSDELLIFTDTADKDGRIADLKVTSVSLLVAGVPNQVPEITKTYLTSATSVKVFWTPVTDGPIDGYQVAFRSINEGRWSKVAVDRNTTTLHQTNLQEGKVYRIRVMAFNKSGNGLPGEAEEIMMKEEDTCRCPAVFNTNWAELPPYVTKSVHSQSPQGIIGTFVEEMLLESCGVCKAHRHTFLNFKTNGKGGAAHKTTLNEVVSDVNNKTAISFPVTGAMDDDKFQRYYVFVPMVESPGIAFITVGQKDGSKNIVISTLLKYLPLHLFCLMMAFVAGTIIWALETTRDDGFAHSFIKGAFEGFWFSFTSMTTVGYGDKVLVGFWSRLFAVAWILTGLVVASVLTGALAASLTFYTIEKDVMLYGSKVTALTDSPAHRLGVRRNALIRPRDTLQEAYKSLGQGEINGLLLDAYIAGSHSIKDLFDQQLRVKEVIKLPKGLGVVLSGEATRLQKRVRDYIRNKAGLITKMIENSTTPLQQPEKSEAEERTTKLFSVEFLLFHEVLFALLQALGAAVLCGLIWQAIHKLRARRKNALPEGHGRARLMAQRNEMLKTVQNFHDSFRQLYLDLTYKSVQEFRNFEEERNRRKQSRKNT
;
A
#
# COMPACT_ATOMS: atom_id res chain seq x y z
N SER A 1 -31.61 15.91 -92.01
CA SER A 1 -31.86 14.82 -91.04
C SER A 1 -33.20 14.20 -91.35
N VAL A 2 -33.22 13.00 -91.91
CA VAL A 2 -34.47 12.24 -92.10
C VAL A 2 -34.68 11.45 -90.81
N ILE A 3 -35.73 11.75 -90.06
CA ILE A 3 -36.17 10.88 -88.96
C ILE A 3 -36.87 9.70 -89.65
N VAL A 4 -36.18 8.57 -89.75
CA VAL A 4 -36.73 7.35 -90.34
C VAL A 4 -37.31 6.53 -89.19
N HIS A 5 -38.63 6.51 -89.07
CA HIS A 5 -39.32 5.46 -88.32
C HIS A 5 -39.43 4.24 -89.23
N PHE A 6 -38.80 3.13 -88.85
CA PHE A 6 -38.96 1.86 -89.54
C PHE A 6 -39.37 0.80 -88.53
N THR A 7 -40.27 -0.09 -88.94
CA THR A 7 -40.73 -1.22 -88.12
C THR A 7 -39.99 -2.47 -88.60
N ILE A 8 -39.26 -3.13 -87.70
CA ILE A 8 -38.71 -4.45 -87.96
C ILE A 8 -39.64 -5.48 -87.31
N THR A 9 -40.14 -6.41 -88.12
CA THR A 9 -40.97 -7.51 -87.63
C THR A 9 -40.18 -8.81 -87.74
N PHE A 10 -39.91 -9.44 -86.59
CA PHE A 10 -39.34 -10.77 -86.54
C PHE A 10 -40.45 -11.81 -86.59
N ARG A 11 -40.23 -12.93 -87.29
CA ARG A 11 -41.19 -14.05 -87.31
C ARG A 11 -41.23 -14.74 -85.94
N GLU A 12 -40.06 -14.98 -85.37
CA GLU A 12 -39.83 -15.53 -84.02
C GLU A 12 -38.55 -14.89 -83.47
N LEU A 13 -38.49 -14.65 -82.16
CA LEU A 13 -37.32 -14.14 -81.45
C LEU A 13 -37.26 -14.81 -80.09
N ASP A 14 -36.12 -15.40 -79.72
CA ASP A 14 -35.97 -16.00 -78.40
C ASP A 14 -35.77 -14.92 -77.32
N SER A 15 -36.05 -15.26 -76.07
CA SER A 15 -35.91 -14.38 -74.91
C SER A 15 -34.47 -13.94 -74.68
N ASP A 16 -33.48 -14.79 -75.01
CA ASP A 16 -32.07 -14.42 -74.95
C ASP A 16 -31.70 -13.38 -76.02
N GLU A 17 -32.26 -13.50 -77.22
CA GLU A 17 -32.07 -12.54 -78.31
C GLU A 17 -32.75 -11.21 -77.98
N LEU A 18 -33.94 -11.24 -77.38
CA LEU A 18 -34.64 -10.06 -76.89
C LEU A 18 -33.87 -9.33 -75.78
N LEU A 19 -33.26 -10.07 -74.84
CA LEU A 19 -32.39 -9.51 -73.82
C LEU A 19 -31.14 -8.87 -74.44
N ILE A 20 -30.48 -9.52 -75.41
CA ILE A 20 -29.31 -8.95 -76.09
C ILE A 20 -29.69 -7.70 -76.89
N PHE A 21 -30.82 -7.74 -77.58
CA PHE A 21 -31.32 -6.64 -78.39
C PHE A 21 -31.64 -5.40 -77.54
N THR A 22 -32.34 -5.58 -76.41
CA THR A 22 -32.64 -4.48 -75.48
C THR A 22 -31.37 -3.98 -74.77
N ASP A 23 -30.45 -4.87 -74.42
CA ASP A 23 -29.20 -4.51 -73.76
C ASP A 23 -28.24 -3.70 -74.63
N THR A 24 -28.19 -3.98 -75.92
CA THR A 24 -27.40 -3.22 -76.90
C THR A 24 -28.00 -1.84 -77.16
N ALA A 25 -29.33 -1.76 -77.31
CA ALA A 25 -30.03 -0.50 -77.47
C ALA A 25 -29.84 0.45 -76.26
N ASP A 26 -29.97 -0.08 -75.03
CA ASP A 26 -29.88 0.72 -73.80
C ASP A 26 -28.44 1.20 -73.52
N LYS A 27 -27.43 0.35 -73.74
CA LYS A 27 -26.03 0.65 -73.39
C LYS A 27 -25.37 1.62 -74.36
N ASP A 28 -25.45 1.33 -75.66
CA ASP A 28 -24.67 2.03 -76.67
C ASP A 28 -25.51 3.09 -77.41
N GLY A 29 -26.82 3.15 -77.14
CA GLY A 29 -27.77 3.95 -77.90
C GLY A 29 -27.77 3.58 -79.37
N ARG A 30 -27.40 2.32 -79.66
CA ARG A 30 -27.19 1.80 -81.01
C ARG A 30 -27.69 0.37 -81.13
N ILE A 31 -28.19 0.05 -82.31
CA ILE A 31 -28.46 -1.33 -82.73
C ILE A 31 -27.55 -1.59 -83.92
N ALA A 32 -26.54 -2.44 -83.74
CA ALA A 32 -25.39 -2.54 -84.65
C ALA A 32 -24.75 -1.14 -84.87
N ASP A 33 -24.70 -0.65 -86.11
CA ASP A 33 -24.14 0.66 -86.45
C ASP A 33 -25.17 1.81 -86.40
N LEU A 34 -26.45 1.51 -86.17
CA LEU A 34 -27.54 2.50 -86.21
C LEU A 34 -27.68 3.16 -84.85
N LYS A 35 -27.58 4.50 -84.78
CA LYS A 35 -27.89 5.26 -83.57
C LYS A 35 -29.41 5.39 -83.40
N VAL A 36 -29.93 4.96 -82.25
CA VAL A 36 -31.36 4.92 -81.97
C VAL A 36 -31.69 5.90 -80.84
N THR A 37 -32.78 6.66 -81.01
CA THR A 37 -33.24 7.64 -80.00
C THR A 37 -34.34 7.08 -79.11
N SER A 38 -35.17 6.16 -79.64
CA SER A 38 -36.22 5.46 -78.91
C SER A 38 -36.52 4.14 -79.59
N VAL A 39 -36.68 3.06 -78.82
CA VAL A 39 -37.14 1.75 -79.30
C VAL A 39 -38.48 1.46 -78.65
N SER A 40 -39.52 1.22 -79.46
CA SER A 40 -40.81 0.70 -78.98
C SER A 40 -40.94 -0.75 -79.43
N LEU A 41 -41.03 -1.67 -78.48
CA LEU A 41 -41.23 -3.09 -78.76
C LEU A 41 -42.69 -3.45 -78.52
N LEU A 42 -43.26 -4.22 -79.45
CA LEU A 42 -44.60 -4.78 -79.33
C LEU A 42 -44.45 -6.29 -79.53
N VAL A 43 -44.86 -7.08 -78.54
CA VAL A 43 -44.81 -8.54 -78.62
C VAL A 43 -46.23 -9.07 -78.49
N ALA A 44 -46.67 -9.86 -79.47
CA ALA A 44 -48.02 -10.41 -79.47
C ALA A 44 -48.09 -11.69 -78.63
N GLY A 45 -49.12 -11.81 -77.78
CA GLY A 45 -49.42 -13.03 -77.02
C GLY A 45 -48.74 -13.17 -75.66
N VAL A 46 -47.76 -12.34 -75.33
CA VAL A 46 -47.05 -12.33 -74.04
C VAL A 46 -47.45 -11.11 -73.18
N PRO A 47 -47.09 -11.06 -71.88
CA PRO A 47 -47.40 -9.90 -71.04
C PRO A 47 -46.76 -8.60 -71.58
N ASN A 48 -47.57 -7.56 -71.78
CA ASN A 48 -47.14 -6.27 -72.34
C ASN A 48 -46.67 -5.27 -71.28
N GLN A 49 -47.18 -5.36 -70.04
CA GLN A 49 -46.77 -4.49 -68.96
C GLN A 49 -45.43 -4.97 -68.38
N VAL A 50 -44.48 -4.04 -68.27
CA VAL A 50 -43.10 -4.30 -67.90
C VAL A 50 -42.92 -4.17 -66.37
N PRO A 51 -42.37 -5.18 -65.68
CA PRO A 51 -42.02 -5.06 -64.26
C PRO A 51 -40.84 -4.09 -64.06
N GLU A 52 -40.97 -3.16 -63.12
CA GLU A 52 -39.91 -2.21 -62.77
C GLU A 52 -39.20 -2.63 -61.48
N ILE A 53 -37.86 -2.64 -61.49
CA ILE A 53 -37.06 -2.90 -60.29
C ILE A 53 -37.24 -1.71 -59.34
N THR A 54 -37.79 -1.96 -58.17
CA THR A 54 -38.03 -0.90 -57.17
C THR A 54 -36.83 -0.69 -56.26
N LYS A 55 -36.19 -1.78 -55.83
CA LYS A 55 -35.04 -1.76 -54.90
C LYS A 55 -34.14 -2.96 -55.07
N THR A 56 -32.85 -2.76 -54.85
CA THR A 56 -31.84 -3.80 -54.72
C THR A 56 -31.07 -3.64 -53.40
N TYR A 57 -30.82 -4.76 -52.72
CA TYR A 57 -30.11 -4.77 -51.44
C TYR A 57 -29.03 -5.85 -51.45
N LEU A 58 -27.77 -5.46 -51.26
CA LEU A 58 -26.67 -6.42 -51.09
C LEU A 58 -26.80 -7.11 -49.73
N THR A 59 -26.93 -8.43 -49.74
CA THR A 59 -27.00 -9.25 -48.52
C THR A 59 -25.63 -9.81 -48.11
N SER A 60 -24.71 -9.99 -49.07
CA SER A 60 -23.28 -10.31 -48.82
C SER A 60 -22.42 -9.82 -50.00
N ALA A 61 -21.11 -10.08 -49.96
CA ALA A 61 -20.21 -9.86 -51.11
C ALA A 61 -20.59 -10.68 -52.36
N THR A 62 -21.36 -11.76 -52.19
CA THR A 62 -21.74 -12.73 -53.24
C THR A 62 -23.25 -12.92 -53.41
N SER A 63 -24.09 -12.09 -52.75
CA SER A 63 -25.54 -12.22 -52.82
C SER A 63 -26.28 -10.89 -52.78
N VAL A 64 -27.39 -10.83 -53.52
CA VAL A 64 -28.25 -9.66 -53.67
C VAL A 64 -29.72 -10.05 -53.55
N LYS A 65 -30.51 -9.15 -52.99
CA LYS A 65 -31.97 -9.24 -52.96
C LYS A 65 -32.58 -8.18 -53.87
N VAL A 66 -33.41 -8.60 -54.82
CA VAL A 66 -34.05 -7.75 -55.83
C VAL A 66 -35.55 -7.69 -55.57
N PHE A 67 -36.16 -6.52 -55.75
CA PHE A 67 -37.58 -6.25 -55.57
C PHE A 67 -38.13 -5.54 -56.81
N TRP A 68 -39.32 -5.89 -57.29
CA TRP A 68 -39.94 -5.28 -58.47
C TRP A 68 -41.44 -5.03 -58.30
N THR A 69 -42.02 -4.22 -59.19
CA THR A 69 -43.46 -3.94 -59.21
C THR A 69 -44.26 -5.12 -59.77
N PRO A 70 -45.41 -5.47 -59.17
CA PRO A 70 -46.28 -6.51 -59.71
C PRO A 70 -46.96 -6.04 -60.99
N VAL A 71 -47.05 -6.95 -61.97
CA VAL A 71 -47.76 -6.74 -63.23
C VAL A 71 -49.19 -7.26 -63.10
N THR A 72 -50.16 -6.48 -63.58
CA THR A 72 -51.60 -6.77 -63.48
C THR A 72 -52.27 -6.97 -64.84
N ASP A 73 -51.61 -6.57 -65.93
CA ASP A 73 -52.16 -6.64 -67.28
C ASP A 73 -51.83 -7.98 -67.98
N GLY A 74 -52.88 -8.69 -68.41
CA GLY A 74 -52.80 -9.96 -69.13
C GLY A 74 -52.65 -11.23 -68.26
N PRO A 75 -52.74 -12.43 -68.87
CA PRO A 75 -52.45 -13.68 -68.19
C PRO A 75 -50.95 -13.77 -67.89
N ILE A 76 -50.59 -13.92 -66.61
CA ILE A 76 -49.21 -13.98 -66.11
C ILE A 76 -49.06 -15.25 -65.28
N ASP A 77 -48.07 -16.06 -65.63
CA ASP A 77 -47.74 -17.28 -64.88
C ASP A 77 -46.60 -17.05 -63.87
N GLY A 78 -45.73 -16.06 -64.12
CA GLY A 78 -44.65 -15.71 -63.21
C GLY A 78 -43.74 -14.59 -63.72
N TYR A 79 -42.59 -14.44 -63.05
CA TYR A 79 -41.53 -13.52 -63.43
C TYR A 79 -40.22 -14.25 -63.66
N GLN A 80 -39.43 -13.79 -64.61
CA GLN A 80 -38.07 -14.24 -64.85
C GLN A 80 -37.09 -13.10 -64.58
N VAL A 81 -36.16 -13.32 -63.65
CA VAL A 81 -35.10 -12.38 -63.31
C VAL A 81 -33.81 -12.83 -63.97
N ALA A 82 -33.22 -11.96 -64.78
CA ALA A 82 -32.02 -12.21 -65.54
C ALA A 82 -30.83 -11.42 -64.96
N PHE A 83 -29.70 -12.08 -64.76
CA PHE A 83 -28.45 -11.52 -64.23
C PHE A 83 -27.32 -11.72 -65.23
N ARG A 84 -26.53 -10.66 -65.47
CA ARG A 84 -25.36 -10.73 -66.34
C ARG A 84 -24.19 -9.94 -65.76
N SER A 85 -23.02 -10.56 -65.67
CA SER A 85 -21.76 -9.85 -65.39
C SER A 85 -21.35 -9.05 -66.64
N ILE A 86 -21.08 -7.76 -66.49
CA ILE A 86 -20.78 -6.85 -67.61
C ILE A 86 -19.54 -7.31 -68.41
N ASN A 87 -18.58 -7.96 -67.74
CA ASN A 87 -17.28 -8.28 -68.33
C ASN A 87 -17.15 -9.73 -68.85
N GLU A 88 -18.02 -10.66 -68.45
CA GLU A 88 -17.67 -12.09 -68.52
C GLU A 88 -18.72 -13.08 -69.04
N GLY A 89 -19.96 -12.71 -69.37
CA GLY A 89 -20.82 -13.80 -69.86
C GLY A 89 -22.27 -13.59 -70.25
N ARG A 90 -22.88 -14.78 -70.38
CA ARG A 90 -24.26 -15.10 -70.74
C ARG A 90 -25.22 -14.76 -69.59
N TRP A 91 -26.47 -14.47 -69.92
CA TRP A 91 -27.53 -14.26 -68.94
C TRP A 91 -27.80 -15.53 -68.13
N SER A 92 -27.75 -15.40 -66.80
CA SER A 92 -28.30 -16.38 -65.86
C SER A 92 -29.73 -15.98 -65.53
N LYS A 93 -30.67 -16.93 -65.57
CA LYS A 93 -32.10 -16.63 -65.46
C LYS A 93 -32.73 -17.46 -64.34
N VAL A 94 -33.53 -16.83 -63.49
CA VAL A 94 -34.28 -17.48 -62.41
C VAL A 94 -35.76 -17.13 -62.56
N ALA A 95 -36.62 -18.14 -62.62
CA ALA A 95 -38.06 -17.97 -62.67
C ALA A 95 -38.68 -18.06 -61.26
N VAL A 96 -39.66 -17.21 -61.00
CA VAL A 96 -40.47 -17.20 -59.78
C VAL A 96 -41.95 -17.16 -60.14
N ASP A 97 -42.80 -17.54 -59.21
CA ASP A 97 -44.26 -17.57 -59.40
C ASP A 97 -44.88 -16.16 -59.48
N ARG A 98 -46.12 -16.09 -59.97
CA ARG A 98 -46.87 -14.85 -60.15
C ARG A 98 -47.00 -13.98 -58.88
N ASN A 99 -47.04 -14.58 -57.69
CA ASN A 99 -47.26 -13.83 -56.45
C ASN A 99 -45.96 -13.33 -55.81
N THR A 100 -44.80 -13.75 -56.35
CA THR A 100 -43.50 -13.38 -55.84
C THR A 100 -42.96 -12.15 -56.56
N THR A 101 -42.72 -11.07 -55.81
CA THR A 101 -42.10 -9.81 -56.30
C THR A 101 -40.70 -9.58 -55.72
N THR A 102 -40.07 -10.62 -55.19
CA THR A 102 -38.73 -10.56 -54.61
C THR A 102 -37.91 -11.81 -54.92
N LEU A 103 -36.62 -11.64 -55.16
CA LEU A 103 -35.68 -12.75 -55.37
C LEU A 103 -34.41 -12.52 -54.56
N HIS A 104 -33.95 -13.57 -53.86
CA HIS A 104 -32.62 -13.62 -53.25
C HIS A 104 -31.68 -14.45 -54.14
N GLN A 105 -30.75 -13.77 -54.81
CA GLN A 105 -29.77 -14.40 -55.68
C GLN A 105 -28.45 -14.59 -54.94
N THR A 106 -27.92 -15.82 -54.99
CA THR A 106 -26.63 -16.21 -54.41
C THR A 106 -25.62 -16.60 -55.50
N ASN A 107 -24.39 -16.91 -55.10
CA ASN A 107 -23.30 -17.35 -55.99
C ASN A 107 -22.92 -16.31 -57.07
N LEU A 108 -23.04 -15.02 -56.75
CA LEU A 108 -22.48 -13.94 -57.57
C LEU A 108 -21.00 -13.74 -57.25
N GLN A 109 -20.26 -13.22 -58.22
CA GLN A 109 -18.82 -12.99 -58.09
C GLN A 109 -18.54 -11.63 -57.44
N GLU A 110 -17.67 -11.62 -56.43
CA GLU A 110 -17.26 -10.43 -55.69
C GLU A 110 -16.53 -9.43 -56.59
N GLY A 111 -16.67 -8.13 -56.30
CA GLY A 111 -16.01 -7.05 -57.04
C GLY A 111 -16.50 -6.85 -58.48
N LYS A 112 -17.48 -7.63 -58.96
CA LYS A 112 -18.03 -7.50 -60.32
C LYS A 112 -19.30 -6.69 -60.36
N VAL A 113 -19.52 -6.04 -61.49
CA VAL A 113 -20.76 -5.32 -61.79
C VAL A 113 -21.71 -6.27 -62.51
N TYR A 114 -22.90 -6.43 -61.93
CA TYR A 114 -23.99 -7.21 -62.49
C TYR A 114 -25.08 -6.28 -63.00
N ARG A 115 -25.60 -6.62 -64.18
CA ARG A 115 -26.78 -6.01 -64.77
C ARG A 115 -27.98 -6.94 -64.57
N ILE A 116 -29.07 -6.40 -64.05
CA ILE A 116 -30.28 -7.13 -63.63
C ILE A 116 -31.46 -6.64 -64.45
N ARG A 117 -32.26 -7.56 -64.98
CA ARG A 117 -33.55 -7.27 -65.64
C ARG A 117 -34.63 -8.21 -65.15
N VAL A 118 -35.86 -7.74 -65.09
CA VAL A 118 -37.04 -8.54 -64.72
C VAL A 118 -38.03 -8.52 -65.89
N MET A 119 -38.60 -9.68 -66.23
CA MET A 119 -39.65 -9.80 -67.23
C MET A 119 -40.80 -10.67 -66.70
N ALA A 120 -42.04 -10.34 -67.05
CA ALA A 120 -43.19 -11.20 -66.78
C ALA A 120 -43.33 -12.26 -67.87
N PHE A 121 -43.83 -13.46 -67.56
CA PHE A 121 -44.02 -14.52 -68.54
C PHE A 121 -45.35 -15.24 -68.40
N ASN A 122 -45.79 -15.89 -69.47
CA ASN A 122 -46.97 -16.73 -69.51
C ASN A 122 -46.75 -17.94 -70.44
N LYS A 123 -47.78 -18.77 -70.65
CA LYS A 123 -47.75 -19.93 -71.56
C LYS A 123 -47.28 -19.64 -72.99
N SER A 124 -47.43 -18.40 -73.46
CA SER A 124 -47.00 -17.97 -74.79
C SER A 124 -45.54 -17.53 -74.82
N GLY A 125 -44.93 -17.23 -73.68
CA GLY A 125 -43.51 -16.89 -73.57
C GLY A 125 -43.23 -15.72 -72.62
N ASN A 126 -42.02 -15.20 -72.72
CA ASN A 126 -41.55 -14.04 -71.94
C ASN A 126 -42.00 -12.73 -72.58
N GLY A 127 -42.47 -11.82 -71.74
CA GLY A 127 -42.77 -10.43 -72.09
C GLY A 127 -41.52 -9.57 -72.21
N LEU A 128 -41.73 -8.26 -72.35
CA LEU A 128 -40.64 -7.30 -72.46
C LEU A 128 -39.82 -7.20 -71.17
N PRO A 129 -38.48 -7.15 -71.26
CA PRO A 129 -37.65 -6.95 -70.09
C PRO A 129 -37.71 -5.50 -69.59
N GLY A 130 -37.70 -5.33 -68.27
CA GLY A 130 -37.57 -4.05 -67.61
C GLY A 130 -36.28 -3.30 -67.90
N GLU A 131 -36.25 -2.04 -67.46
CA GLU A 131 -35.04 -1.26 -67.41
C GLU A 131 -33.96 -2.00 -66.61
N ALA A 132 -32.73 -1.91 -67.10
CA ALA A 132 -31.60 -2.58 -66.49
C ALA A 132 -31.14 -1.85 -65.23
N GLU A 133 -31.09 -2.55 -64.11
CA GLU A 133 -30.45 -2.07 -62.88
C GLU A 133 -29.02 -2.62 -62.81
N GLU A 134 -28.03 -1.74 -62.64
CA GLU A 134 -26.63 -2.12 -62.45
C GLU A 134 -26.22 -2.07 -60.98
N ILE A 135 -25.62 -3.16 -60.49
CA ILE A 135 -25.15 -3.26 -59.12
C ILE A 135 -23.70 -3.76 -59.07
N MET A 136 -22.86 -3.06 -58.30
CA MET A 136 -21.50 -3.47 -58.00
C MET A 136 -21.48 -4.33 -56.73
N MET A 137 -21.02 -5.57 -56.86
CA MET A 137 -20.83 -6.45 -55.70
C MET A 137 -19.65 -5.92 -54.85
N LYS A 138 -19.83 -5.87 -53.52
CA LYS A 138 -18.76 -5.45 -52.60
C LYS A 138 -17.59 -6.43 -52.67
N GLU A 139 -16.37 -5.90 -52.71
CA GLU A 139 -15.19 -6.68 -52.34
C GLU A 139 -15.22 -6.91 -50.82
N GLU A 140 -15.11 -8.15 -50.38
CA GLU A 140 -14.99 -8.44 -48.95
C GLU A 140 -13.57 -8.07 -48.50
N ASP A 141 -13.41 -7.03 -47.67
CA ASP A 141 -12.14 -6.76 -46.98
C ASP A 141 -11.81 -7.96 -46.09
N THR A 142 -10.96 -8.86 -46.57
CA THR A 142 -10.68 -10.15 -45.92
C THR A 142 -9.90 -10.04 -44.60
N CYS A 143 -9.39 -8.86 -44.23
CA CYS A 143 -8.48 -8.71 -43.11
C CYS A 143 -8.81 -7.49 -42.24
N ARG A 144 -9.16 -7.75 -40.97
CA ARG A 144 -9.47 -6.70 -39.97
C ARG A 144 -8.23 -5.93 -39.50
N CYS A 145 -7.05 -6.52 -39.69
CA CYS A 145 -5.79 -6.02 -39.21
C CYS A 145 -4.72 -6.13 -40.30
N PRO A 146 -3.72 -5.23 -40.31
CA PRO A 146 -2.55 -5.33 -41.18
C PRO A 146 -1.68 -6.52 -40.75
N ALA A 147 -0.70 -6.88 -41.60
CA ALA A 147 0.21 -7.98 -41.30
C ALA A 147 1.11 -7.70 -40.08
N VAL A 148 1.45 -6.42 -39.84
CA VAL A 148 2.34 -6.03 -38.74
C VAL A 148 1.77 -4.82 -38.00
N PHE A 149 1.70 -4.93 -36.67
CA PHE A 149 1.46 -3.80 -35.79
C PHE A 149 2.75 -3.39 -35.08
N ASN A 150 3.06 -2.10 -35.11
CA ASN A 150 4.18 -1.55 -34.35
C ASN A 150 3.72 -1.14 -32.95
N THR A 151 4.59 -1.38 -31.98
CA THR A 151 4.32 -1.09 -30.56
C THR A 151 5.26 -0.03 -30.02
N ASN A 152 4.91 0.52 -28.88
CA ASN A 152 5.74 1.45 -28.12
C ASN A 152 5.53 1.18 -26.64
N TRP A 153 6.60 0.91 -25.89
CA TRP A 153 6.47 0.49 -24.51
C TRP A 153 7.66 0.84 -23.63
N ALA A 154 7.42 0.91 -22.31
CA ALA A 154 8.46 1.13 -21.31
C ALA A 154 8.33 0.14 -20.14
N GLU A 155 9.46 -0.16 -19.50
CA GLU A 155 9.50 -0.99 -18.30
C GLU A 155 8.85 -0.27 -17.10
N LEU A 156 7.93 -0.96 -16.44
CA LEU A 156 7.28 -0.51 -15.20
C LEU A 156 6.81 -1.74 -14.38
N PRO A 157 7.71 -2.38 -13.62
CA PRO A 157 7.36 -3.55 -12.82
C PRO A 157 6.30 -3.21 -11.75
N PRO A 158 5.27 -4.05 -11.52
CA PRO A 158 5.03 -5.37 -12.10
C PRO A 158 4.19 -5.36 -13.39
N TYR A 159 3.77 -4.19 -13.87
CA TYR A 159 2.89 -4.07 -15.04
C TYR A 159 3.55 -4.46 -16.35
N VAL A 160 4.79 -4.00 -16.56
CA VAL A 160 5.57 -4.30 -17.76
C VAL A 160 7.00 -4.58 -17.34
N THR A 161 7.50 -5.77 -17.68
CA THR A 161 8.87 -6.18 -17.42
C THR A 161 9.52 -6.64 -18.71
N LYS A 162 10.82 -6.42 -18.84
CA LYS A 162 11.57 -6.93 -19.99
C LYS A 162 11.87 -8.41 -19.78
N SER A 163 11.53 -9.23 -20.77
CA SER A 163 11.91 -10.64 -20.75
C SER A 163 13.38 -10.81 -21.15
N VAL A 164 14.07 -11.70 -20.45
CA VAL A 164 15.45 -12.09 -20.79
C VAL A 164 15.49 -13.03 -22.00
N HIS A 165 14.41 -13.80 -22.21
CA HIS A 165 14.37 -14.89 -23.20
C HIS A 165 13.47 -14.57 -24.41
N SER A 166 12.50 -13.67 -24.24
CA SER A 166 11.57 -13.29 -25.30
C SER A 166 11.76 -11.83 -25.72
N GLN A 167 11.46 -11.53 -26.98
CA GLN A 167 11.40 -10.16 -27.47
C GLN A 167 10.09 -9.45 -27.07
N SER A 168 9.11 -10.19 -26.55
CA SER A 168 7.86 -9.64 -26.03
C SER A 168 8.04 -9.16 -24.57
N PRO A 169 7.44 -8.01 -24.21
CA PRO A 169 7.37 -7.58 -22.82
C PRO A 169 6.49 -8.52 -22.01
N GLN A 170 6.89 -8.79 -20.77
CA GLN A 170 6.13 -9.56 -19.79
C GLN A 170 5.53 -8.64 -18.72
N GLY A 171 4.96 -9.22 -17.67
CA GLY A 171 4.25 -8.50 -16.62
C GLY A 171 2.74 -8.45 -16.90
N ILE A 172 2.01 -7.80 -15.99
CA ILE A 172 0.54 -7.83 -15.98
C ILE A 172 -0.08 -7.32 -17.28
N ILE A 173 0.49 -6.29 -17.91
CA ILE A 173 0.01 -5.76 -19.18
C ILE A 173 0.75 -6.44 -20.34
N GLY A 174 2.08 -6.58 -20.23
CA GLY A 174 2.92 -7.11 -21.31
C GLY A 174 2.47 -8.49 -21.80
N THR A 175 2.16 -9.41 -20.88
CA THR A 175 1.75 -10.78 -21.21
C THR A 175 0.44 -10.85 -22.00
N PHE A 176 -0.50 -9.93 -21.77
CA PHE A 176 -1.80 -9.97 -22.43
C PHE A 176 -1.85 -9.19 -23.74
N VAL A 177 -0.94 -8.22 -23.96
CA VAL A 177 -1.00 -7.35 -25.16
C VAL A 177 -0.96 -8.14 -26.47
N GLU A 178 -0.11 -9.16 -26.55
CA GLU A 178 0.03 -9.99 -27.75
C GLU A 178 -1.21 -10.86 -27.98
N GLU A 179 -1.64 -11.64 -26.97
CA GLU A 179 -2.83 -12.50 -27.06
C GLU A 179 -4.10 -11.70 -27.33
N MET A 180 -4.27 -10.56 -26.65
CA MET A 180 -5.40 -9.64 -26.80
C MET A 180 -5.57 -9.15 -28.24
N LEU A 181 -4.48 -8.75 -28.90
CA LEU A 181 -4.54 -8.26 -30.28
C LEU A 181 -4.70 -9.40 -31.28
N LEU A 182 -4.03 -10.54 -31.08
CA LEU A 182 -4.19 -11.71 -31.93
C LEU A 182 -5.64 -12.23 -31.94
N GLU A 183 -6.26 -12.34 -30.76
CA GLU A 183 -7.66 -12.78 -30.62
C GLU A 183 -8.62 -11.73 -31.19
N SER A 184 -8.34 -10.44 -30.97
CA SER A 184 -9.17 -9.35 -31.50
C SER A 184 -9.15 -9.29 -33.04
N CYS A 185 -7.99 -9.51 -33.66
CA CYS A 185 -7.80 -9.50 -35.11
C CYS A 185 -8.41 -10.73 -35.79
N GLY A 186 -8.22 -11.92 -35.21
CA GLY A 186 -8.57 -13.19 -35.84
C GLY A 186 -7.63 -13.56 -37.00
N VAL A 187 -8.02 -14.56 -37.79
CA VAL A 187 -7.21 -15.06 -38.92
C VAL A 187 -7.60 -14.37 -40.22
N CYS A 188 -6.61 -13.88 -40.95
CA CYS A 188 -6.73 -13.20 -42.23
C CYS A 188 -6.27 -14.12 -43.38
N LYS A 189 -6.96 -14.10 -44.52
CA LYS A 189 -6.59 -14.94 -45.69
C LYS A 189 -5.24 -14.53 -46.31
N ALA A 190 -4.89 -13.23 -46.28
CA ALA A 190 -3.68 -12.71 -46.92
C ALA A 190 -2.39 -13.01 -46.15
N HIS A 191 -2.39 -12.87 -44.82
CA HIS A 191 -1.17 -12.98 -43.99
C HIS A 191 -1.30 -13.94 -42.80
N ARG A 192 -2.43 -14.66 -42.69
CA ARG A 192 -2.80 -15.55 -41.57
C ARG A 192 -2.93 -14.79 -40.26
N HIS A 193 -1.82 -14.54 -39.57
CA HIS A 193 -1.82 -13.89 -38.26
C HIS A 193 -1.09 -12.55 -38.33
N THR A 194 -1.68 -11.53 -37.71
CA THR A 194 -1.01 -10.25 -37.49
C THR A 194 0.12 -10.40 -36.48
N PHE A 195 1.31 -9.91 -36.79
CA PHE A 195 2.46 -9.93 -35.90
C PHE A 195 2.62 -8.59 -35.15
N LEU A 196 2.93 -8.65 -33.85
CA LEU A 196 3.26 -7.45 -33.07
C LEU A 196 4.77 -7.25 -33.02
N ASN A 197 5.23 -6.09 -33.51
CA ASN A 197 6.62 -5.71 -33.49
C ASN A 197 6.96 -4.93 -32.22
N PHE A 198 7.71 -5.57 -31.32
CA PHE A 198 8.23 -4.99 -30.08
C PHE A 198 9.61 -4.35 -30.20
N LYS A 199 10.18 -4.25 -31.42
CA LYS A 199 11.48 -3.63 -31.68
C LYS A 199 11.38 -2.21 -32.20
N THR A 200 10.43 -1.94 -33.11
CA THR A 200 10.31 -0.63 -33.76
C THR A 200 8.95 0.02 -33.53
N ASN A 201 8.95 1.35 -33.36
CA ASN A 201 7.74 2.15 -33.12
C ASN A 201 6.93 2.48 -34.40
N GLY A 202 7.37 2.04 -35.58
CA GLY A 202 6.73 2.36 -36.86
C GLY A 202 7.14 3.70 -37.49
N LYS A 203 7.98 4.50 -36.81
CA LYS A 203 8.65 5.70 -37.35
C LYS A 203 10.12 5.47 -37.71
N GLY A 204 10.64 4.25 -37.48
CA GLY A 204 12.06 3.93 -37.59
C GLY A 204 12.85 4.06 -36.28
N GLY A 205 12.19 4.40 -35.17
CA GLY A 205 12.79 4.43 -33.83
C GLY A 205 12.53 3.13 -33.05
N ALA A 206 13.20 2.98 -31.90
CA ALA A 206 12.98 1.86 -31.00
C ALA A 206 11.58 1.90 -30.37
N ALA A 207 10.95 0.72 -30.26
CA ALA A 207 9.68 0.53 -29.56
C ALA A 207 9.87 0.62 -28.03
N HIS A 208 10.98 0.10 -27.51
CA HIS A 208 11.32 0.21 -26.09
C HIS A 208 11.78 1.64 -25.76
N LYS A 209 11.16 2.25 -24.74
CA LYS A 209 11.44 3.59 -24.22
C LYS A 209 12.01 3.53 -22.83
N THR A 210 12.78 4.55 -22.46
CA THR A 210 13.42 4.62 -21.14
C THR A 210 12.48 5.16 -20.07
N THR A 211 11.56 6.06 -20.45
CA THR A 211 10.63 6.71 -19.53
C THR A 211 9.18 6.57 -19.98
N LEU A 212 8.24 6.69 -19.05
CA LEU A 212 6.80 6.69 -19.35
C LEU A 212 6.37 7.89 -20.20
N ASN A 213 7.05 9.03 -20.06
CA ASN A 213 6.74 10.22 -20.85
C ASN A 213 7.14 10.05 -22.33
N GLU A 214 8.24 9.35 -22.61
CA GLU A 214 8.61 8.95 -23.97
C GLU A 214 7.53 8.07 -24.62
N VAL A 215 6.90 7.17 -23.85
CA VAL A 215 5.79 6.36 -24.36
C VAL A 215 4.60 7.25 -24.74
N VAL A 216 4.21 8.16 -23.85
CA VAL A 216 3.07 9.07 -24.06
C VAL A 216 3.29 10.04 -25.22
N SER A 217 4.48 10.61 -25.33
CA SER A 217 4.84 11.58 -26.39
C SER A 217 5.00 10.95 -27.77
N ASP A 218 5.38 9.67 -27.83
CA ASP A 218 5.52 8.94 -29.10
C ASP A 218 4.22 8.28 -29.58
N VAL A 219 3.08 8.44 -28.87
CA VAL A 219 1.77 7.97 -29.35
C VAL A 219 1.41 8.68 -30.67
N ASN A 220 1.13 7.90 -31.71
CA ASN A 220 0.80 8.42 -33.03
C ASN A 220 0.13 7.34 -33.92
N ASN A 221 -0.45 7.71 -35.06
CA ASN A 221 -1.19 6.81 -35.96
C ASN A 221 -0.38 5.65 -36.57
N LYS A 222 0.97 5.69 -36.59
CA LYS A 222 1.83 4.59 -37.08
C LYS A 222 2.14 3.55 -35.99
N THR A 223 1.90 3.88 -34.72
CA THR A 223 2.19 3.04 -33.57
C THR A 223 0.89 2.49 -33.00
N ALA A 224 0.47 1.33 -33.49
CA ALA A 224 -0.84 0.74 -33.23
C ALA A 224 -1.20 0.65 -31.74
N ILE A 225 -0.22 0.31 -30.89
CA ILE A 225 -0.43 0.16 -29.45
C ILE A 225 0.71 0.77 -28.64
N SER A 226 0.36 1.52 -27.60
CA SER A 226 1.32 2.12 -26.66
C SER A 226 0.98 1.77 -25.20
N PHE A 227 1.95 1.31 -24.41
CA PHE A 227 1.72 0.84 -23.04
C PHE A 227 3.02 0.79 -22.18
N PRO A 228 2.96 0.96 -20.85
CA PRO A 228 1.76 1.25 -20.08
C PRO A 228 1.44 2.75 -20.12
N VAL A 229 0.16 3.08 -20.24
CA VAL A 229 -0.32 4.47 -20.17
C VAL A 229 -1.29 4.60 -19.00
N THR A 230 -1.18 5.70 -18.26
CA THR A 230 -2.04 5.97 -17.10
C THR A 230 -3.26 6.79 -17.52
N GLY A 231 -4.45 6.37 -17.11
CA GLY A 231 -5.72 7.07 -17.37
C GLY A 231 -6.75 6.80 -16.28
N ALA A 232 -7.94 7.39 -16.37
CA ALA A 232 -9.06 7.02 -15.51
C ALA A 232 -9.70 5.70 -16.01
N MET A 233 -10.37 4.96 -15.13
CA MET A 233 -10.99 3.68 -15.51
C MET A 233 -12.22 3.85 -16.41
N ASP A 234 -12.79 5.05 -16.43
CA ASP A 234 -13.92 5.50 -17.25
C ASP A 234 -13.49 6.25 -18.52
N ASP A 235 -12.19 6.49 -18.71
CA ASP A 235 -11.68 7.17 -19.90
C ASP A 235 -11.80 6.28 -21.15
N ASP A 236 -12.55 6.76 -22.14
CA ASP A 236 -12.66 6.10 -23.44
C ASP A 236 -11.66 6.60 -24.48
N LYS A 237 -11.09 7.78 -24.24
CA LYS A 237 -10.23 8.47 -25.19
C LYS A 237 -8.93 8.92 -24.54
N PHE A 238 -7.88 8.91 -25.33
CA PHE A 238 -6.58 9.48 -25.00
C PHE A 238 -6.27 10.62 -25.97
N GLN A 239 -5.89 11.79 -25.45
CA GLN A 239 -5.58 13.00 -26.24
C GLN A 239 -6.62 13.29 -27.35
N ARG A 240 -7.92 13.13 -27.06
CA ARG A 240 -9.09 13.38 -27.93
C ARG A 240 -9.27 12.44 -29.13
N TYR A 241 -8.20 11.92 -29.74
CA TYR A 241 -8.24 11.16 -30.99
C TYR A 241 -7.96 9.66 -30.82
N TYR A 242 -7.18 9.29 -29.82
CA TYR A 242 -6.80 7.91 -29.57
C TYR A 242 -7.76 7.24 -28.61
N VAL A 243 -7.75 5.91 -28.58
CA VAL A 243 -8.61 5.12 -27.70
C VAL A 243 -7.79 4.68 -26.50
N PHE A 244 -8.25 5.01 -25.31
CA PHE A 244 -7.70 4.44 -24.08
C PHE A 244 -8.50 3.18 -23.71
N VAL A 245 -7.79 2.13 -23.32
CA VAL A 245 -8.40 0.93 -22.76
C VAL A 245 -7.73 0.61 -21.43
N PRO A 246 -8.41 0.85 -20.29
CA PRO A 246 -7.88 0.51 -18.98
C PRO A 246 -7.83 -1.01 -18.80
N MET A 247 -6.78 -1.50 -18.14
CA MET A 247 -6.59 -2.93 -17.87
C MET A 247 -6.49 -3.22 -16.38
N VAL A 248 -5.77 -2.39 -15.63
CA VAL A 248 -5.49 -2.61 -14.21
C VAL A 248 -5.79 -1.35 -13.44
N GLU A 249 -6.65 -1.44 -12.42
CA GLU A 249 -6.90 -0.34 -11.49
C GLU A 249 -5.82 -0.31 -10.41
N SER A 250 -5.25 0.87 -10.12
CA SER A 250 -4.31 1.01 -9.01
C SER A 250 -5.06 1.31 -7.70
N PRO A 251 -4.67 0.69 -6.56
CA PRO A 251 -5.21 1.04 -5.24
C PRO A 251 -4.91 2.48 -4.82
N GLY A 252 -3.87 3.09 -5.40
CA GLY A 252 -3.44 4.44 -5.09
C GLY A 252 -1.93 4.60 -5.04
N ILE A 253 -1.48 5.73 -4.51
CA ILE A 253 -0.07 6.09 -4.38
C ILE A 253 0.37 5.85 -2.93
N ALA A 254 1.27 4.90 -2.72
CA ALA A 254 1.97 4.67 -1.47
C ALA A 254 2.98 5.79 -1.19
N PHE A 255 2.89 6.35 0.01
CA PHE A 255 3.88 7.26 0.56
C PHE A 255 4.83 6.47 1.47
N ILE A 256 6.07 6.33 1.02
CA ILE A 256 7.11 5.52 1.65
C ILE A 256 8.11 6.43 2.33
N THR A 257 8.49 6.10 3.56
CA THR A 257 9.52 6.80 4.33
C THR A 257 10.58 5.81 4.81
N VAL A 258 11.74 6.32 5.20
CA VAL A 258 12.75 5.52 5.88
C VAL A 258 12.34 5.40 7.35
N GLY A 259 12.07 4.18 7.80
CA GLY A 259 11.97 3.84 9.22
C GLY A 259 13.28 4.19 9.91
N GLN A 260 13.22 5.13 10.85
CA GLN A 260 14.41 5.71 11.46
C GLN A 260 15.14 4.64 12.28
N LYS A 261 16.44 4.41 12.00
CA LYS A 261 17.31 3.53 12.79
C LYS A 261 17.27 3.91 14.27
N ASP A 262 17.29 2.88 15.13
CA ASP A 262 17.21 2.90 16.60
C ASP A 262 18.14 3.91 17.30
N GLY A 263 17.86 5.21 17.14
CA GLY A 263 18.48 6.30 17.89
C GLY A 263 17.98 6.36 19.33
N SER A 264 16.97 5.56 19.68
CA SER A 264 16.34 5.53 21.00
C SER A 264 17.35 5.36 22.14
N LYS A 265 18.48 4.67 21.92
CA LYS A 265 19.54 4.52 22.94
C LYS A 265 20.17 5.85 23.35
N ASN A 266 20.66 6.60 22.37
CA ASN A 266 21.32 7.88 22.60
C ASN A 266 20.34 8.93 23.12
N ILE A 267 19.04 8.73 22.88
CA ILE A 267 18.01 9.71 23.21
C ILE A 267 17.56 9.61 24.66
N VAL A 268 17.38 8.40 25.22
CA VAL A 268 17.13 8.26 26.66
C VAL A 268 18.30 8.81 27.46
N ILE A 269 19.53 8.45 27.08
CA ILE A 269 20.75 8.91 27.76
C ILE A 269 20.91 10.42 27.64
N SER A 270 20.75 11.00 26.44
CA SER A 270 20.85 12.45 26.25
C SER A 270 19.72 13.22 26.94
N THR A 271 18.52 12.64 27.06
CA THR A 271 17.42 13.23 27.83
C THR A 271 17.78 13.29 29.31
N LEU A 272 18.29 12.20 29.88
CA LEU A 272 18.75 12.18 31.28
C LEU A 272 19.88 13.20 31.52
N LEU A 273 20.86 13.27 30.61
CA LEU A 273 21.95 14.25 30.69
C LEU A 273 21.46 15.70 30.56
N LYS A 274 20.44 15.97 29.74
CA LYS A 274 19.84 17.30 29.59
C LYS A 274 19.19 17.80 30.88
N TYR A 275 18.60 16.91 31.67
CA TYR A 275 17.99 17.24 32.96
C TYR A 275 18.93 17.06 34.16
N LEU A 276 20.20 16.73 33.93
CA LEU A 276 21.22 16.65 34.99
C LEU A 276 21.35 17.96 35.79
N PRO A 277 21.33 19.17 35.18
CA PRO A 277 21.38 20.43 35.93
C PRO A 277 20.20 20.58 36.91
N LEU A 278 19.01 20.10 36.53
CA LEU A 278 17.84 20.15 37.40
C LEU A 278 17.98 19.19 38.60
N HIS A 279 18.55 17.99 38.39
CA HIS A 279 18.87 17.07 39.49
C HIS A 279 19.93 17.67 40.44
N LEU A 280 20.98 18.28 39.89
CA LEU A 280 22.00 18.98 40.66
C LEU A 280 21.42 20.15 41.45
N PHE A 281 20.49 20.90 40.87
CA PHE A 281 19.76 21.96 41.56
C PHE A 281 18.97 21.42 42.77
N CYS A 282 18.24 20.31 42.60
CA CYS A 282 17.52 19.67 43.71
C CYS A 282 18.48 19.22 44.84
N LEU A 283 19.62 18.60 44.48
CA LEU A 283 20.63 18.18 45.43
C LEU A 283 21.25 19.38 46.17
N MET A 284 21.52 20.47 45.46
CA MET A 284 22.06 21.70 46.05
C MET A 284 21.06 22.35 47.01
N MET A 285 19.78 22.42 46.63
CA MET A 285 18.70 22.90 47.50
C MET A 285 18.56 22.04 48.76
N ALA A 286 18.62 20.70 48.62
CA ALA A 286 18.59 19.78 49.76
C ALA A 286 19.81 19.94 50.67
N PHE A 287 20.98 20.24 50.11
CA PHE A 287 22.18 20.51 50.90
C PHE A 287 22.05 21.81 51.69
N VAL A 288 21.56 22.88 51.05
CA VAL A 288 21.29 24.16 51.72
C VAL A 288 20.26 24.00 52.83
N ALA A 289 19.11 23.38 52.54
CA ALA A 289 18.09 23.10 53.54
C ALA A 289 18.63 22.25 54.71
N GLY A 290 19.47 21.25 54.39
CA GLY A 290 20.12 20.41 55.38
C GLY A 290 21.07 21.16 56.29
N THR A 291 21.86 22.08 55.74
CA THR A 291 22.74 22.94 56.53
C THR A 291 21.96 23.91 57.44
N ILE A 292 20.81 24.42 56.98
CA ILE A 292 19.93 25.28 57.79
C ILE A 292 19.31 24.48 58.94
N ILE A 293 18.78 23.28 58.66
CA ILE A 293 18.20 22.41 59.68
C ILE A 293 19.25 22.02 60.72
N TRP A 294 20.46 21.65 60.27
CA TRP A 294 21.58 21.39 61.16
C TRP A 294 21.92 22.59 62.04
N ALA A 295 21.99 23.80 61.49
CA ALA A 295 22.30 25.02 62.25
C ALA A 295 21.21 25.35 63.28
N LEU A 296 19.94 25.12 62.96
CA LEU A 296 18.83 25.32 63.88
C LEU A 296 18.80 24.29 65.02
N GLU A 297 19.21 23.05 64.76
CA GLU A 297 19.09 21.94 65.71
C GLU A 297 20.33 21.72 66.58
N THR A 298 21.54 22.00 66.07
CA THR A 298 22.80 21.84 66.83
C THR A 298 22.91 22.67 68.10
N THR A 299 22.05 23.68 68.23
CA THR A 299 22.01 24.55 69.41
C THR A 299 21.19 23.99 70.56
N ARG A 300 20.46 22.87 70.37
CA ARG A 300 19.47 22.37 71.34
C ARG A 300 19.63 20.93 71.81
N ASP A 301 20.06 19.99 70.96
CA ASP A 301 20.08 18.55 71.28
C ASP A 301 21.22 17.78 70.58
N ASP A 302 21.56 16.60 71.12
CA ASP A 302 22.57 15.66 70.58
C ASP A 302 22.13 14.90 69.30
N GLY A 303 20.94 15.21 68.76
CA GLY A 303 20.36 14.52 67.61
C GLY A 303 21.16 14.67 66.31
N PHE A 304 21.99 15.71 66.19
CA PHE A 304 22.87 15.96 65.05
C PHE A 304 24.31 16.18 65.51
N ALA A 305 25.28 15.70 64.72
CA ALA A 305 26.69 15.91 65.04
C ALA A 305 27.07 17.41 65.10
N HIS A 306 27.77 17.83 66.16
CA HIS A 306 28.23 19.22 66.34
C HIS A 306 29.31 19.64 65.33
N SER A 307 30.08 18.70 64.78
CA SER A 307 31.07 19.04 63.76
C SER A 307 30.37 19.41 62.45
N PHE A 308 30.65 20.60 61.90
CA PHE A 308 30.03 21.14 60.68
C PHE A 308 29.97 20.11 59.55
N ILE A 309 31.09 19.49 59.19
CA ILE A 309 31.15 18.56 58.05
C ILE A 309 30.19 17.38 58.27
N LYS A 310 30.29 16.69 59.41
CA LYS A 310 29.45 15.52 59.70
C LYS A 310 27.98 15.90 59.81
N GLY A 311 27.69 17.01 60.49
CA GLY A 311 26.32 17.45 60.74
C GLY A 311 25.63 18.03 59.51
N ALA A 312 26.35 18.72 58.62
CA ALA A 312 25.83 19.18 57.33
C ALA A 312 25.44 17.99 56.44
N PHE A 313 26.24 16.92 56.40
CA PHE A 313 25.89 15.70 55.68
C PHE A 313 24.71 14.94 56.31
N GLU A 314 24.61 14.93 57.65
CA GLU A 314 23.43 14.39 58.35
C GLU A 314 22.16 15.21 58.08
N GLY A 315 22.26 16.54 58.04
CA GLY A 315 21.17 17.44 57.67
C GLY A 315 20.78 17.32 56.20
N PHE A 316 21.77 17.15 55.30
CA PHE A 316 21.53 16.85 53.89
C PHE A 316 20.77 15.54 53.72
N TRP A 317 21.16 14.48 54.42
CA TRP A 317 20.46 13.20 54.41
C TRP A 317 19.00 13.34 54.86
N PHE A 318 18.74 14.07 55.96
CA PHE A 318 17.38 14.39 56.39
C PHE A 318 16.60 15.16 55.32
N SER A 319 17.20 16.17 54.71
CA SER A 319 16.54 17.03 53.72
C SER A 319 16.24 16.28 52.42
N PHE A 320 17.16 15.41 51.98
CA PHE A 320 16.99 14.57 50.80
C PHE A 320 15.86 13.54 50.97
N THR A 321 15.81 12.88 52.13
CA THR A 321 14.80 11.85 52.43
C THR A 321 13.41 12.43 52.71
N SER A 322 13.35 13.66 53.26
CA SER A 322 12.09 14.38 53.47
C SER A 322 11.54 15.01 52.19
N MET A 323 12.41 15.51 51.28
CA MET A 323 12.01 16.02 49.97
C MET A 323 11.35 14.94 49.09
N THR A 324 11.80 13.70 49.21
CA THR A 324 11.27 12.55 48.46
C THR A 324 10.10 11.84 49.15
N THR A 325 9.59 12.40 50.27
CA THR A 325 8.46 11.88 51.06
C THR A 325 8.66 10.50 51.70
N VAL A 326 9.87 9.94 51.68
CA VAL A 326 10.16 8.60 52.24
C VAL A 326 10.27 8.64 53.77
N GLY A 327 11.03 9.59 54.33
CA GLY A 327 11.17 9.83 55.76
C GLY A 327 11.46 8.58 56.63
N TYR A 328 12.74 8.20 56.78
CA TYR A 328 13.13 7.00 57.56
C TYR A 328 12.98 7.13 59.09
N GLY A 329 12.79 8.34 59.62
CA GLY A 329 12.61 8.58 61.06
C GLY A 329 13.89 8.39 61.89
N ASP A 330 15.05 8.28 61.25
CA ASP A 330 16.37 8.16 61.87
C ASP A 330 16.86 9.47 62.51
N LYS A 331 16.36 10.61 62.01
CA LYS A 331 16.58 11.94 62.58
C LYS A 331 15.22 12.59 62.86
N VAL A 332 15.07 13.11 64.08
CA VAL A 332 13.85 13.78 64.55
C VAL A 332 14.17 15.21 64.91
N LEU A 333 13.32 16.14 64.46
CA LEU A 333 13.43 17.55 64.79
C LEU A 333 12.68 17.84 66.09
N VAL A 334 13.37 18.42 67.05
CA VAL A 334 12.82 18.81 68.37
C VAL A 334 12.45 20.30 68.37
N GLY A 335 13.26 21.15 67.72
CA GLY A 335 13.05 22.59 67.70
C GLY A 335 11.75 23.07 67.02
N PHE A 336 11.09 24.08 67.59
CA PHE A 336 9.92 24.72 66.97
C PHE A 336 10.23 25.31 65.59
N TRP A 337 11.31 26.10 65.49
CA TRP A 337 11.72 26.75 64.25
C TRP A 337 12.24 25.76 63.20
N SER A 338 12.91 24.69 63.61
CA SER A 338 13.36 23.62 62.71
C SER A 338 12.17 22.82 62.16
N ARG A 339 11.14 22.54 62.98
CA ARG A 339 9.88 21.93 62.52
C ARG A 339 9.13 22.83 61.54
N LEU A 340 9.01 24.13 61.82
CA LEU A 340 8.36 25.08 60.92
C LEU A 340 9.08 25.15 59.56
N PHE A 341 10.42 25.23 59.58
CA PHE A 341 11.23 25.18 58.37
C PHE A 341 11.09 23.84 57.63
N ALA A 342 11.05 22.71 58.35
CA ALA A 342 10.87 21.40 57.74
C ALA A 342 9.52 21.25 57.04
N VAL A 343 8.43 21.83 57.59
CA VAL A 343 7.13 21.87 56.90
C VAL A 343 7.26 22.63 55.57
N ALA A 344 7.89 23.81 55.57
CA ALA A 344 8.12 24.58 54.35
C ALA A 344 9.02 23.83 53.34
N TRP A 345 10.04 23.14 53.83
CA TRP A 345 10.94 22.31 53.02
C TRP A 345 10.23 21.13 52.38
N ILE A 346 9.41 20.38 53.13
CA ILE A 346 8.65 19.23 52.61
C ILE A 346 7.68 19.70 51.51
N LEU A 347 6.96 20.80 51.72
CA LEU A 347 6.05 21.36 50.70
C LEU A 347 6.80 21.78 49.44
N THR A 348 7.92 22.48 49.60
CA THR A 348 8.78 22.90 48.47
C THR A 348 9.36 21.67 47.75
N GLY A 349 9.79 20.68 48.52
CA GLY A 349 10.37 19.45 48.03
C GLY A 349 9.39 18.62 47.20
N LEU A 350 8.12 18.54 47.62
CA LEU A 350 7.06 17.89 46.88
C LEU A 350 6.81 18.56 45.52
N VAL A 351 6.82 19.91 45.48
CA VAL A 351 6.71 20.68 44.23
C VAL A 351 7.93 20.43 43.33
N VAL A 352 9.14 20.51 43.87
CA VAL A 352 10.37 20.31 43.08
C VAL A 352 10.46 18.89 42.52
N ALA A 353 10.15 17.87 43.33
CA ALA A 353 10.14 16.47 42.91
C ALA A 353 9.07 16.21 41.83
N SER A 354 7.88 16.78 41.97
CA SER A 354 6.80 16.64 40.96
C SER A 354 7.09 17.36 39.65
N VAL A 355 7.74 18.52 39.69
CA VAL A 355 8.22 19.22 38.48
C VAL A 355 9.28 18.38 37.78
N LEU A 356 10.20 17.77 38.52
CA LEU A 356 11.24 16.91 37.93
C LEU A 356 10.64 15.67 37.25
N THR A 357 9.74 14.96 37.93
CA THR A 357 9.07 13.78 37.34
C THR A 357 8.20 14.17 36.15
N GLY A 358 7.47 15.30 36.24
CA GLY A 358 6.67 15.84 35.15
C GLY A 358 7.50 16.25 33.93
N ALA A 359 8.65 16.90 34.13
CA ALA A 359 9.55 17.31 33.05
C ALA A 359 10.19 16.12 32.34
N LEU A 360 10.60 15.09 33.09
CA LEU A 360 11.11 13.84 32.52
C LEU A 360 10.03 13.12 31.72
N ALA A 361 8.82 12.99 32.26
CA ALA A 361 7.69 12.39 31.58
C ALA A 361 7.36 13.14 30.28
N ALA A 362 7.20 14.47 30.34
CA ALA A 362 6.88 15.30 29.18
C ALA A 362 7.96 15.23 28.09
N SER A 363 9.24 15.17 28.46
CA SER A 363 10.33 15.04 27.48
C SER A 363 10.33 13.70 26.78
N LEU A 364 10.04 12.61 27.50
CA LEU A 364 9.89 11.28 26.90
C LEU A 364 8.67 11.26 25.97
N THR A 365 7.56 11.88 26.38
CA THR A 365 6.38 12.03 25.53
C THR A 365 6.64 12.88 24.29
N PHE A 366 7.39 13.99 24.39
CA PHE A 366 7.73 14.81 23.22
C PHE A 366 8.64 14.08 22.22
N TYR A 367 9.43 13.12 22.68
CA TYR A 367 10.23 12.29 21.79
C TYR A 367 9.39 11.21 21.08
N THR A 368 8.33 10.72 21.73
CA THR A 368 7.42 9.75 21.12
C THR A 368 6.39 10.44 20.24
N ILE A 369 5.94 11.64 20.58
CA ILE A 369 5.09 12.50 19.74
C ILE A 369 5.90 12.96 18.53
N GLU A 370 5.31 12.73 17.37
CA GLU A 370 5.96 12.57 16.08
C GLU A 370 6.68 13.84 15.58
N LYS A 371 7.83 13.66 14.90
CA LYS A 371 8.15 14.45 13.70
C LYS A 371 7.51 13.74 12.53
N ASP A 372 6.19 13.79 12.45
CA ASP A 372 5.51 13.11 11.37
C ASP A 372 5.93 13.75 10.07
N VAL A 373 6.48 12.96 9.15
CA VAL A 373 6.84 13.49 7.84
C VAL A 373 5.53 13.69 7.10
N MET A 374 4.92 14.85 7.26
CA MET A 374 3.74 15.25 6.50
C MET A 374 4.13 15.31 5.04
N LEU A 375 3.27 14.85 4.14
CA LEU A 375 3.55 15.00 2.71
C LEU A 375 3.71 16.48 2.31
N TYR A 376 2.90 17.34 2.93
CA TYR A 376 2.94 18.79 2.73
C TYR A 376 4.27 19.39 3.19
N GLY A 377 4.93 20.15 2.32
CA GLY A 377 6.20 20.84 2.63
C GLY A 377 7.43 19.93 2.78
N SER A 378 7.28 18.61 2.76
CA SER A 378 8.40 17.67 2.83
C SER A 378 9.09 17.50 1.48
N LYS A 379 10.41 17.27 1.53
CA LYS A 379 11.19 16.90 0.35
C LYS A 379 10.85 15.46 -0.02
N VAL A 380 10.18 15.26 -1.15
CA VAL A 380 9.80 13.93 -1.61
C VAL A 380 10.26 13.69 -3.04
N THR A 381 10.32 12.44 -3.47
CA THR A 381 10.56 12.09 -4.87
C THR A 381 9.41 11.26 -5.43
N ALA A 382 9.33 11.25 -6.75
CA ALA A 382 8.48 10.37 -7.54
C ALA A 382 9.10 10.22 -8.93
N LEU A 383 8.62 9.24 -9.70
CA LEU A 383 9.00 9.12 -11.10
C LEU A 383 8.55 10.36 -11.89
N THR A 384 9.42 10.89 -12.75
CA THR A 384 9.12 12.05 -13.62
C THR A 384 7.80 11.84 -14.38
N ASP A 385 6.97 12.88 -14.41
CA ASP A 385 5.63 12.90 -15.05
C ASP A 385 4.65 11.77 -14.69
N SER A 386 4.91 11.03 -13.62
CA SER A 386 4.02 9.99 -13.12
C SER A 386 2.77 10.58 -12.42
N PRO A 387 1.71 9.77 -12.21
CA PRO A 387 0.60 10.15 -11.34
C PRO A 387 1.05 10.55 -9.93
N ALA A 388 2.06 9.86 -9.39
CA ALA A 388 2.66 10.17 -8.09
C ALA A 388 3.33 11.55 -8.08
N HIS A 389 4.07 11.91 -9.14
CA HIS A 389 4.68 13.23 -9.29
C HIS A 389 3.62 14.34 -9.27
N ARG A 390 2.56 14.21 -10.08
CA ARG A 390 1.45 15.18 -10.10
C ARG A 390 0.71 15.25 -8.76
N LEU A 391 0.54 14.13 -8.07
CA LEU A 391 -0.07 14.10 -6.75
C LEU A 391 0.76 14.87 -5.72
N GLY A 392 2.08 14.67 -5.70
CA GLY A 392 2.99 15.40 -4.81
C GLY A 392 2.93 16.91 -5.03
N VAL A 393 2.95 17.36 -6.29
CA VAL A 393 2.79 18.79 -6.63
C VAL A 393 1.44 19.33 -6.14
N ARG A 394 0.33 18.61 -6.41
CA ARG A 394 -1.01 19.02 -5.96
C ARG A 394 -1.16 19.09 -4.44
N ARG A 395 -0.38 18.28 -3.71
CA ARG A 395 -0.32 18.27 -2.25
C ARG A 395 0.71 19.25 -1.68
N ASN A 396 1.28 20.12 -2.50
CA ASN A 396 2.29 21.12 -2.13
C ASN A 396 3.51 20.51 -1.42
N ALA A 397 3.95 19.34 -1.89
CA ALA A 397 5.19 18.72 -1.47
C ALA A 397 6.37 19.30 -2.27
N LEU A 398 7.56 19.34 -1.66
CA LEU A 398 8.79 19.75 -2.34
C LEU A 398 9.34 18.59 -3.16
N ILE A 399 8.76 18.37 -4.34
CA ILE A 399 9.08 17.20 -5.15
C ILE A 399 10.37 17.37 -5.95
N ARG A 400 11.22 16.36 -5.91
CA ARG A 400 12.43 16.22 -6.73
C ARG A 400 12.27 14.99 -7.62
N PRO A 401 11.73 15.12 -8.84
CA PRO A 401 11.47 13.98 -9.70
C PRO A 401 12.76 13.26 -10.10
N ARG A 402 12.65 11.96 -10.40
CA ARG A 402 13.72 11.09 -10.91
C ARG A 402 13.20 10.29 -12.09
N ASP A 403 14.06 10.02 -13.06
CA ASP A 403 13.63 9.33 -14.28
C ASP A 403 13.57 7.82 -14.07
N THR A 404 14.45 7.28 -13.22
CA THR A 404 14.50 5.85 -12.93
C THR A 404 14.07 5.55 -11.50
N LEU A 405 13.44 4.39 -11.34
CA LEU A 405 12.99 3.91 -10.05
C LEU A 405 14.18 3.68 -9.09
N GLN A 406 15.30 3.17 -9.61
CA GLN A 406 16.50 2.91 -8.82
C GLN A 406 17.11 4.20 -8.24
N GLU A 407 17.12 5.28 -9.01
CA GLU A 407 17.60 6.59 -8.55
C GLU A 407 16.67 7.18 -7.48
N ALA A 408 15.35 7.04 -7.66
CA ALA A 408 14.35 7.43 -6.67
C ALA A 408 14.58 6.71 -5.33
N TYR A 409 14.78 5.39 -5.34
CA TYR A 409 15.11 4.63 -4.12
C TYR A 409 16.44 5.03 -3.51
N LYS A 410 17.49 5.20 -4.32
CA LYS A 410 18.82 5.59 -3.82
C LYS A 410 18.77 6.94 -3.11
N SER A 411 18.04 7.92 -3.65
CA SER A 411 17.88 9.23 -3.01
C SER A 411 17.18 9.15 -1.64
N LEU A 412 16.22 8.23 -1.49
CA LEU A 412 15.56 7.96 -0.21
C LEU A 412 16.51 7.30 0.79
N GLY A 413 17.22 6.24 0.37
CA GLY A 413 18.16 5.51 1.23
C GLY A 413 19.36 6.35 1.67
N GLN A 414 19.76 7.34 0.88
CA GLN A 414 20.82 8.29 1.24
C GLN A 414 20.36 9.44 2.14
N GLY A 415 19.04 9.57 2.38
CA GLY A 415 18.47 10.67 3.17
C GLY A 415 18.50 12.03 2.46
N GLU A 416 18.64 12.07 1.12
CA GLU A 416 18.51 13.30 0.32
C GLU A 416 17.08 13.84 0.38
N ILE A 417 16.12 12.92 0.45
CA ILE A 417 14.68 13.16 0.52
C ILE A 417 14.09 12.48 1.77
N ASN A 418 12.95 12.99 2.20
CA ASN A 418 12.23 12.50 3.38
C ASN A 418 11.20 11.41 3.04
N GLY A 419 10.79 11.29 1.78
CA GLY A 419 9.87 10.24 1.36
C GLY A 419 9.74 10.07 -0.15
N LEU A 420 9.17 8.94 -0.55
CA LEU A 420 9.02 8.47 -1.93
C LEU A 420 7.55 8.19 -2.20
N LEU A 421 7.03 8.76 -3.28
CA LEU A 421 5.67 8.51 -3.76
C LEU A 421 5.73 7.51 -4.92
N LEU A 422 5.08 6.36 -4.74
CA LEU A 422 5.01 5.32 -5.76
C LEU A 422 3.62 4.71 -5.82
N ASP A 423 3.28 4.15 -6.96
CA ASP A 423 2.08 3.33 -7.09
C ASP A 423 2.13 2.13 -6.13
N ALA A 424 1.00 1.78 -5.51
CA ALA A 424 0.93 0.72 -4.50
C ALA A 424 1.37 -0.66 -5.03
N TYR A 425 1.02 -1.02 -6.27
CA TYR A 425 1.46 -2.30 -6.84
C TYR A 425 2.93 -2.29 -7.24
N ILE A 426 3.47 -1.13 -7.62
CA ILE A 426 4.92 -0.96 -7.83
C ILE A 426 5.66 -1.13 -6.51
N ALA A 427 5.20 -0.45 -5.46
CA ALA A 427 5.80 -0.54 -4.13
C ALA A 427 5.73 -1.96 -3.54
N GLY A 428 4.66 -2.70 -3.82
CA GLY A 428 4.49 -4.10 -3.41
C GLY A 428 5.12 -5.13 -4.36
N SER A 429 5.82 -4.73 -5.42
CA SER A 429 6.35 -5.68 -6.41
C SER A 429 7.53 -6.50 -5.87
N HIS A 430 7.53 -7.80 -6.18
CA HIS A 430 8.65 -8.69 -5.84
C HIS A 430 9.99 -8.21 -6.42
N SER A 431 9.99 -7.62 -7.63
CA SER A 431 11.21 -7.10 -8.28
C SER A 431 11.89 -5.98 -7.51
N ILE A 432 11.15 -5.33 -6.60
CA ILE A 432 11.63 -4.18 -5.83
C ILE A 432 11.77 -4.55 -4.34
N LYS A 433 11.24 -5.70 -3.92
CA LYS A 433 11.35 -6.18 -2.53
C LYS A 433 12.80 -6.31 -2.06
N ASP A 434 13.72 -6.68 -2.95
CA ASP A 434 15.15 -6.75 -2.64
C ASP A 434 15.82 -5.37 -2.51
N LEU A 435 15.22 -4.34 -3.15
CA LEU A 435 15.62 -2.93 -3.00
C LEU A 435 15.01 -2.29 -1.75
N PHE A 436 13.86 -2.80 -1.27
CA PHE A 436 13.31 -2.50 0.05
C PHE A 436 14.09 -3.25 1.12
N ASP A 437 15.23 -2.69 1.52
CA ASP A 437 15.89 -3.07 2.77
C ASP A 437 14.89 -2.94 3.95
N GLN A 438 15.11 -3.63 5.08
CA GLN A 438 14.23 -3.67 6.27
C GLN A 438 13.92 -2.27 6.89
N GLN A 439 14.47 -1.21 6.32
CA GLN A 439 14.41 0.17 6.79
C GLN A 439 13.36 1.02 6.08
N LEU A 440 12.64 0.51 5.07
CA LEU A 440 11.61 1.29 4.36
C LEU A 440 10.21 0.90 4.85
N ARG A 441 9.38 1.91 5.13
CA ARG A 441 8.02 1.74 5.65
C ARG A 441 7.01 2.49 4.78
N VAL A 442 5.89 1.84 4.47
CA VAL A 442 4.74 2.50 3.87
C VAL A 442 3.99 3.23 4.99
N LYS A 443 3.97 4.56 4.94
CA LYS A 443 3.27 5.38 5.91
C LYS A 443 1.77 5.40 5.64
N GLU A 444 1.39 5.70 4.41
CA GLU A 444 0.00 5.74 3.97
C GLU A 444 -0.14 5.34 2.50
N VAL A 445 -1.34 4.92 2.10
CA VAL A 445 -1.70 4.72 0.70
C VAL A 445 -2.79 5.73 0.34
N ILE A 446 -2.42 6.73 -0.46
CA ILE A 446 -3.30 7.80 -0.88
C ILE A 446 -4.13 7.29 -2.06
N LYS A 447 -5.43 7.12 -1.86
CA LYS A 447 -6.36 6.69 -2.92
C LYS A 447 -6.29 7.64 -4.10
N LEU A 448 -6.08 7.09 -5.29
CA LEU A 448 -6.07 7.81 -6.55
C LEU A 448 -6.78 6.93 -7.59
N PRO A 449 -8.00 7.28 -8.06
CA PRO A 449 -8.78 6.45 -8.98
C PRO A 449 -8.18 6.54 -10.39
N LYS A 450 -7.03 5.89 -10.59
CA LYS A 450 -6.34 5.82 -11.88
C LYS A 450 -5.95 4.38 -12.16
N GLY A 451 -6.12 4.00 -13.42
CA GLY A 451 -5.69 2.72 -13.93
C GLY A 451 -4.51 2.85 -14.88
N LEU A 452 -3.85 1.72 -15.11
CA LEU A 452 -2.91 1.52 -16.19
C LEU A 452 -3.57 0.69 -17.28
N GLY A 453 -3.27 1.03 -18.52
CA GLY A 453 -3.84 0.37 -19.66
C GLY A 453 -3.03 0.59 -20.93
N VAL A 454 -3.70 0.37 -22.05
CA VAL A 454 -3.13 0.47 -23.38
C VAL A 454 -3.81 1.59 -24.15
N VAL A 455 -3.06 2.27 -25.01
CA VAL A 455 -3.60 3.23 -25.98
C VAL A 455 -3.59 2.59 -27.35
N LEU A 456 -4.75 2.50 -27.99
CA LEU A 456 -4.90 2.07 -29.38
C LEU A 456 -4.91 3.30 -30.30
N SER A 457 -4.17 3.22 -31.39
CA SER A 457 -4.06 4.30 -32.38
C SER A 457 -4.18 3.77 -33.81
N GLY A 458 -4.37 4.68 -34.77
CA GLY A 458 -4.46 4.32 -36.19
C GLY A 458 -5.52 3.27 -36.45
N GLU A 459 -5.17 2.23 -37.20
CA GLU A 459 -6.08 1.13 -37.55
C GLU A 459 -6.51 0.28 -36.34
N ALA A 460 -5.70 0.21 -35.29
CA ALA A 460 -6.02 -0.56 -34.08
C ALA A 460 -7.21 0.03 -33.30
N THR A 461 -7.56 1.29 -33.52
CA THR A 461 -8.75 1.91 -32.91
C THR A 461 -10.05 1.18 -33.30
N ARG A 462 -10.11 0.57 -34.49
CA ARG A 462 -11.26 -0.23 -34.95
C ARG A 462 -11.52 -1.46 -34.07
N LEU A 463 -10.50 -1.91 -33.32
CA LEU A 463 -10.56 -3.09 -32.44
C LEU A 463 -11.05 -2.75 -31.02
N GLN A 464 -11.32 -1.49 -30.69
CA GLN A 464 -11.67 -1.02 -29.34
C GLN A 464 -12.68 -1.91 -28.62
N LYS A 465 -13.79 -2.25 -29.29
CA LYS A 465 -14.86 -3.07 -28.67
C LYS A 465 -14.35 -4.46 -28.29
N ARG A 466 -13.63 -5.12 -29.18
CA ARG A 466 -13.10 -6.48 -28.98
C ARG A 466 -12.02 -6.52 -27.91
N VAL A 467 -11.13 -5.54 -27.94
CA VAL A 467 -10.07 -5.39 -26.93
C VAL A 467 -10.69 -5.21 -25.53
N ARG A 468 -11.75 -4.40 -25.41
CA ARG A 468 -12.50 -4.25 -24.15
C ARG A 468 -13.20 -5.53 -23.71
N ASP A 469 -13.84 -6.23 -24.65
CA ASP A 469 -14.49 -7.52 -24.37
C ASP A 469 -13.47 -8.57 -23.90
N TYR A 470 -12.28 -8.62 -24.52
CA TYR A 470 -11.18 -9.49 -24.11
C TYR A 470 -10.72 -9.21 -22.68
N ILE A 471 -10.44 -7.95 -22.34
CA ILE A 471 -10.01 -7.55 -20.99
C ILE A 471 -11.08 -7.91 -19.95
N ARG A 472 -12.36 -7.67 -20.27
CA ARG A 472 -13.48 -8.04 -19.39
C ARG A 472 -13.54 -9.55 -19.16
N ASN A 473 -13.40 -10.34 -20.22
CA ASN A 473 -13.44 -11.81 -20.14
C ASN A 473 -12.23 -12.38 -19.37
N LYS A 474 -11.07 -11.71 -19.42
CA LYS A 474 -9.82 -12.14 -18.77
C LYS A 474 -9.58 -11.46 -17.42
N ALA A 475 -10.52 -10.66 -16.91
CA ALA A 475 -10.37 -9.91 -15.66
C ALA A 475 -9.95 -10.78 -14.46
N GLY A 476 -10.49 -12.01 -14.36
CA GLY A 476 -10.10 -12.96 -13.31
C GLY A 476 -8.63 -13.43 -13.41
N LEU A 477 -8.12 -13.62 -14.62
CA LEU A 477 -6.71 -13.99 -14.84
C LEU A 477 -5.78 -12.81 -14.57
N ILE A 478 -6.18 -11.60 -14.95
CA ILE A 478 -5.44 -10.37 -14.63
C ILE A 478 -5.34 -10.20 -13.11
N THR A 479 -6.44 -10.40 -12.39
CA THR A 479 -6.47 -10.33 -10.91
C THR A 479 -5.52 -11.34 -10.29
N LYS A 480 -5.56 -12.61 -10.74
CA LYS A 480 -4.64 -13.65 -10.26
C LYS A 480 -3.17 -13.33 -10.56
N MET A 481 -2.89 -12.67 -11.69
CA MET A 481 -1.53 -12.24 -12.03
C MET A 481 -1.05 -11.11 -11.12
N ILE A 482 -1.94 -10.19 -10.72
CA ILE A 482 -1.63 -9.14 -9.71
C ILE A 482 -1.27 -9.79 -8.38
N GLU A 483 -2.08 -10.74 -7.90
CA GLU A 483 -1.84 -11.48 -6.65
C GLU A 483 -0.49 -12.20 -6.65
N ASN A 484 -0.12 -12.83 -7.77
CA ASN A 484 1.15 -13.55 -7.89
C ASN A 484 2.37 -12.63 -8.05
N SER A 485 2.18 -11.38 -8.50
CA SER A 485 3.27 -10.45 -8.81
C SER A 485 3.51 -9.41 -7.72
N THR A 486 2.59 -9.27 -6.77
CA THR A 486 2.61 -8.24 -5.73
C THR A 486 2.38 -8.83 -4.35
N THR A 487 3.08 -8.27 -3.36
CA THR A 487 2.76 -8.49 -1.96
C THR A 487 1.85 -7.38 -1.46
N PRO A 488 0.72 -7.69 -0.80
CA PRO A 488 -0.14 -6.68 -0.20
C PRO A 488 0.65 -5.77 0.74
N LEU A 489 0.57 -4.46 0.50
CA LEU A 489 1.16 -3.48 1.40
C LEU A 489 0.33 -3.44 2.68
N GLN A 490 0.96 -3.77 3.80
CA GLN A 490 0.33 -3.62 5.10
C GLN A 490 0.52 -2.18 5.55
N GLN A 491 -0.60 -1.49 5.78
CA GLN A 491 -0.55 -0.28 6.59
C GLN A 491 -0.20 -0.71 8.02
N PRO A 492 0.75 -0.02 8.66
CA PRO A 492 1.11 -0.34 10.03
C PRO A 492 -0.11 -0.16 10.95
N GLU A 493 -0.44 -1.18 11.74
CA GLU A 493 -1.58 -1.15 12.68
C GLU A 493 -1.41 -0.07 13.76
N LYS A 494 -0.17 0.34 14.03
CA LYS A 494 0.19 1.32 15.05
C LYS A 494 0.92 2.51 14.44
N SER A 495 0.65 3.69 14.98
CA SER A 495 1.43 4.89 14.68
C SER A 495 2.91 4.65 15.03
N GLU A 496 3.82 5.28 14.29
CA GLU A 496 5.26 5.21 14.58
C GLU A 496 5.57 5.65 16.02
N ALA A 497 4.83 6.65 16.51
CA ALA A 497 4.89 7.12 17.89
C ALA A 497 4.54 6.02 18.92
N GLU A 498 3.49 5.27 18.67
CA GLU A 498 3.05 4.19 19.54
C GLU A 498 4.07 3.04 19.53
N GLU A 499 4.53 2.65 18.34
CA GLU A 499 5.52 1.60 18.17
C GLU A 499 6.83 1.95 18.88
N ARG A 500 7.31 3.19 18.76
CA ARG A 500 8.47 3.72 19.49
C ARG A 500 8.26 3.66 21.00
N THR A 501 7.08 4.02 21.49
CA THR A 501 6.78 3.98 22.94
C THR A 501 6.80 2.55 23.47
N THR A 502 6.15 1.62 22.76
CA THR A 502 6.19 0.19 23.12
C THR A 502 7.61 -0.38 23.03
N LYS A 503 8.40 0.02 22.03
CA LYS A 503 9.79 -0.42 21.85
C LYS A 503 10.75 0.17 22.89
N LEU A 504 10.51 1.39 23.37
CA LEU A 504 11.40 2.06 24.33
C LEU A 504 11.48 1.32 25.67
N PHE A 505 10.39 0.66 26.07
CA PHE A 505 10.25 -0.02 27.36
C PHE A 505 9.98 -1.53 27.22
N SER A 506 10.09 -2.10 26.02
CA SER A 506 9.94 -3.55 25.84
C SER A 506 11.18 -4.30 26.32
N VAL A 507 10.97 -5.53 26.80
CA VAL A 507 12.04 -6.44 27.22
C VAL A 507 13.00 -6.74 26.06
N GLU A 508 12.51 -6.71 24.82
CA GLU A 508 13.28 -6.94 23.58
C GLU A 508 14.30 -5.84 23.26
N PHE A 509 14.23 -4.69 23.92
CA PHE A 509 15.09 -3.57 23.61
C PHE A 509 16.52 -3.78 24.15
N LEU A 510 17.53 -3.54 23.31
CA LEU A 510 18.94 -3.74 23.68
C LEU A 510 19.38 -2.92 24.92
N LEU A 511 18.83 -1.71 25.15
CA LEU A 511 19.16 -0.96 26.37
C LEU A 511 18.70 -1.70 27.62
N PHE A 512 17.55 -2.38 27.61
CA PHE A 512 17.06 -3.06 28.81
C PHE A 512 18.04 -4.14 29.24
N HIS A 513 18.52 -4.93 28.29
CA HIS A 513 19.52 -5.97 28.53
C HIS A 513 20.89 -5.38 28.93
N GLU A 514 21.35 -4.31 28.27
CA GLU A 514 22.62 -3.63 28.61
C GLU A 514 22.59 -3.04 30.02
N VAL A 515 21.50 -2.35 30.38
CA VAL A 515 21.31 -1.76 31.72
C VAL A 515 21.16 -2.86 32.77
N LEU A 516 20.37 -3.91 32.50
CA LEU A 516 20.22 -5.05 33.41
C LEU A 516 21.56 -5.75 33.64
N PHE A 517 22.34 -5.98 32.60
CA PHE A 517 23.66 -6.60 32.71
C PHE A 517 24.64 -5.71 33.48
N ALA A 518 24.66 -4.40 33.21
CA ALA A 518 25.45 -3.44 33.96
C ALA A 518 25.07 -3.42 35.45
N LEU A 519 23.77 -3.48 35.78
CA LEU A 519 23.29 -3.57 37.16
C LEU A 519 23.68 -4.89 37.82
N LEU A 520 23.60 -6.02 37.10
CA LEU A 520 24.05 -7.33 37.59
C LEU A 520 25.56 -7.36 37.83
N GLN A 521 26.36 -6.74 36.94
CA GLN A 521 27.79 -6.60 37.12
C GLN A 521 28.12 -5.71 38.33
N ALA A 522 27.44 -4.58 38.48
CA ALA A 522 27.60 -3.69 39.62
C ALA A 522 27.22 -4.38 40.94
N LEU A 523 26.12 -5.13 40.95
CA LEU A 523 25.69 -5.93 42.11
C LEU A 523 26.72 -7.01 42.43
N GLY A 524 27.21 -7.74 41.43
CA GLY A 524 28.25 -8.74 41.58
C GLY A 524 29.53 -8.16 42.16
N ALA A 525 29.97 -7.00 41.65
CA ALA A 525 31.13 -6.28 42.17
C ALA A 525 30.92 -5.83 43.62
N ALA A 526 29.75 -5.27 43.96
CA ALA A 526 29.42 -4.85 45.32
C ALA A 526 29.41 -6.01 46.31
N VAL A 527 28.81 -7.15 45.94
CA VAL A 527 28.81 -8.38 46.75
C VAL A 527 30.24 -8.89 46.93
N LEU A 528 31.05 -8.90 45.86
CA LEU A 528 32.43 -9.35 45.92
C LEU A 528 33.30 -8.45 46.81
N CYS A 529 33.14 -7.13 46.71
CA CYS A 529 33.75 -6.17 47.64
C CYS A 529 33.31 -6.42 49.09
N GLY A 530 32.03 -6.69 49.33
CA GLY A 530 31.50 -7.04 50.65
C GLY A 530 32.11 -8.33 51.23
N LEU A 531 32.22 -9.37 50.40
CA LEU A 531 32.84 -10.64 50.79
C LEU A 531 34.34 -10.50 51.05
N ILE A 532 35.06 -9.75 50.21
CA ILE A 532 36.48 -9.42 50.43
C ILE A 532 36.65 -8.65 51.74
N TRP A 533 35.82 -7.63 51.97
CA TRP A 533 35.84 -6.87 53.22
C TRP A 533 35.58 -7.77 54.43
N GLN A 534 34.59 -8.65 54.37
CA GLN A 534 34.29 -9.61 55.43
C GLN A 534 35.43 -10.61 55.67
N ALA A 535 36.09 -11.08 54.61
CA ALA A 535 37.24 -11.96 54.69
C ALA A 535 38.45 -11.25 55.33
N ILE A 536 38.76 -10.03 54.92
CA ILE A 536 39.82 -9.20 55.51
C ILE A 536 39.50 -8.92 56.99
N HIS A 537 38.25 -8.59 57.32
CA HIS A 537 37.83 -8.37 58.70
C HIS A 537 38.02 -9.62 59.55
N LYS A 538 37.58 -10.80 59.08
CA LYS A 538 37.80 -12.08 59.77
C LYS A 538 39.28 -12.43 59.90
N LEU A 539 40.10 -12.18 58.88
CA LEU A 539 41.55 -12.42 58.93
C LEU A 539 42.27 -11.48 59.90
N ARG A 540 41.89 -10.19 59.95
CA ARG A 540 42.40 -9.23 60.94
C ARG A 540 41.98 -9.60 62.35
N ALA A 541 40.74 -10.05 62.55
CA ALA A 541 40.27 -10.55 63.84
C ALA A 541 41.03 -11.83 64.27
N ARG A 542 41.24 -12.78 63.35
CA ARG A 542 42.06 -13.98 63.60
C ARG A 542 43.51 -13.64 63.93
N ARG A 543 44.14 -12.67 63.24
CA ARG A 543 45.50 -12.19 63.57
C ARG A 543 45.55 -11.50 64.94
N LYS A 544 44.55 -10.69 65.30
CA LYS A 544 44.42 -10.13 66.66
C LYS A 544 44.30 -11.23 67.73
N ASN A 545 43.63 -12.33 67.40
CA ASN A 545 43.47 -13.48 68.30
C ASN A 545 44.65 -14.49 68.26
N ALA A 546 45.56 -14.38 67.28
CA ALA A 546 46.71 -15.27 67.09
C ALA A 546 48.03 -14.74 67.71
N LEU A 547 47.99 -13.60 68.42
CA LEU A 547 49.04 -13.21 69.38
C LEU A 547 48.98 -14.15 70.61
N PRO A 548 50.11 -14.49 71.26
CA PRO A 548 50.23 -15.68 72.11
C PRO A 548 49.18 -15.72 73.24
N GLU A 549 48.38 -16.78 73.25
CA GLU A 549 47.29 -17.10 74.20
C GLU A 549 47.70 -17.30 75.67
N GLY A 550 48.86 -16.81 76.12
CA GLY A 550 49.30 -16.97 77.51
C GLY A 550 48.52 -16.06 78.48
N HIS A 551 48.31 -14.79 78.12
CA HIS A 551 47.70 -13.82 79.02
C HIS A 551 46.17 -13.82 78.97
N GLY A 552 45.57 -14.18 77.82
CA GLY A 552 44.10 -14.19 77.65
C GLY A 552 43.42 -15.31 78.42
N ARG A 553 43.95 -16.55 78.36
CA ARG A 553 43.40 -17.69 79.14
C ARG A 553 43.60 -17.50 80.64
N ALA A 554 44.75 -17.02 81.08
CA ALA A 554 44.99 -16.69 82.48
C ALA A 554 44.04 -15.58 82.98
N ARG A 555 43.83 -14.53 82.17
CA ARG A 555 42.89 -13.43 82.50
C ARG A 555 41.43 -13.88 82.47
N LEU A 556 41.04 -14.75 81.54
CA LEU A 556 39.70 -15.35 81.49
C LEU A 556 39.44 -16.30 82.67
N MET A 557 40.43 -17.11 83.05
CA MET A 557 40.33 -17.94 84.25
C MET A 557 40.31 -17.08 85.53
N ALA A 558 41.10 -16.02 85.59
CA ALA A 558 41.07 -15.06 86.70
C ALA A 558 39.71 -14.34 86.79
N GLN A 559 39.16 -13.83 85.68
CA GLN A 559 37.84 -13.21 85.62
C GLN A 559 36.72 -14.21 85.95
N ARG A 560 36.81 -15.46 85.49
CA ARG A 560 35.86 -16.51 85.83
C ARG A 560 35.91 -16.84 87.33
N ASN A 561 37.10 -16.94 87.91
CA ASN A 561 37.28 -17.21 89.34
C ASN A 561 36.84 -16.02 90.20
N GLU A 562 37.09 -14.79 89.75
CA GLU A 562 36.59 -13.56 90.39
C GLU A 562 35.07 -13.53 90.37
N MET A 563 34.45 -13.78 89.21
CA MET A 563 33.00 -13.81 89.05
C MET A 563 32.36 -14.92 89.90
N LEU A 564 32.96 -16.11 89.97
CA LEU A 564 32.52 -17.19 90.85
C LEU A 564 32.58 -16.77 92.32
N LYS A 565 33.65 -16.09 92.73
CA LYS A 565 33.82 -15.58 94.09
C LYS A 565 32.79 -14.49 94.42
N THR A 566 32.49 -13.59 93.48
CA THR A 566 31.44 -12.57 93.65
C THR A 566 30.07 -13.21 93.79
N VAL A 567 29.76 -14.24 92.99
CA VAL A 567 28.48 -14.97 93.07
C VAL A 567 28.36 -15.72 94.39
N GLN A 568 29.42 -16.37 94.87
CA GLN A 568 29.42 -17.02 96.19
C GLN A 568 29.25 -16.02 97.33
N ASN A 569 30.00 -14.92 97.32
CA ASN A 569 29.86 -13.86 98.32
C ASN A 569 28.44 -13.27 98.33
N PHE A 570 27.85 -13.06 97.15
CA PHE A 570 26.47 -12.60 97.04
C PHE A 570 25.50 -13.63 97.61
N HIS A 571 25.66 -14.91 97.28
CA HIS A 571 24.81 -15.98 97.79
C HIS A 571 24.88 -16.08 99.33
N ASP A 572 26.08 -16.03 99.90
CA ASP A 572 26.29 -16.11 101.35
C ASP A 572 25.75 -14.86 102.07
N SER A 573 25.97 -13.67 101.51
CA SER A 573 25.44 -12.41 102.06
C SER A 573 23.91 -12.40 102.00
N PHE A 574 23.34 -12.84 100.88
CA PHE A 574 21.90 -12.96 100.72
C PHE A 574 21.30 -13.97 101.70
N ARG A 575 21.97 -15.11 101.91
CA ARG A 575 21.54 -16.12 102.89
C ARG A 575 21.58 -15.59 104.32
N GLN A 576 22.62 -14.84 104.71
CA GLN A 576 22.68 -14.19 106.03
C GLN A 576 21.57 -13.15 106.19
N LEU A 577 21.36 -12.30 105.19
CA LEU A 577 20.29 -11.30 105.21
C LEU A 577 18.91 -11.96 105.34
N TYR A 578 18.67 -13.04 104.60
CA TYR A 578 17.43 -13.81 104.68
C TYR A 578 17.22 -14.38 106.09
N LEU A 579 18.25 -14.97 106.69
CA LEU A 579 18.15 -15.53 108.05
C LEU A 579 17.92 -14.44 109.11
N ASP A 580 18.58 -13.29 109.01
CA ASP A 580 18.38 -12.16 109.93
C ASP A 580 16.96 -11.57 109.81
N LEU A 581 16.48 -11.39 108.59
CA LEU A 581 15.09 -10.95 108.35
C LEU A 581 14.07 -11.96 108.87
N THR A 582 14.33 -13.26 108.70
CA THR A 582 13.46 -14.32 109.22
C THR A 582 13.42 -14.28 110.75
N TYR A 583 14.59 -14.16 111.40
CA TYR A 583 14.69 -14.03 112.86
C TYR A 583 13.97 -12.78 113.39
N LYS A 584 14.16 -11.62 112.75
CA LYS A 584 13.46 -10.39 113.08
C LYS A 584 11.94 -10.53 112.94
N SER A 585 11.46 -11.14 111.86
CA SER A 585 10.02 -11.35 111.68
C SER A 585 9.42 -12.25 112.77
N VAL A 586 10.16 -13.27 113.22
CA VAL A 586 9.72 -14.14 114.33
C VAL A 586 9.71 -13.37 115.66
N GLN A 587 10.69 -12.50 115.91
CA GLN A 587 10.70 -11.63 117.09
C GLN A 587 9.55 -10.62 117.07
N GLU A 588 9.29 -9.97 115.93
CA GLU A 588 8.15 -9.07 115.79
C GLU A 588 6.82 -9.81 115.99
N PHE A 589 6.69 -11.03 115.48
CA PHE A 589 5.50 -11.85 115.70
C PHE A 589 5.30 -12.19 117.18
N ARG A 590 6.38 -12.55 117.90
CA ARG A 590 6.32 -12.79 119.35
C ARG A 590 5.97 -11.54 120.15
N ASN A 591 6.58 -10.40 119.83
CA ASN A 591 6.26 -9.12 120.47
C ASN A 591 4.80 -8.72 120.21
N PHE A 592 4.29 -8.93 119.00
CA PHE A 592 2.90 -8.71 118.67
C PHE A 592 1.96 -9.64 119.44
N GLU A 593 2.35 -10.90 119.64
CA GLU A 593 1.59 -11.87 120.42
C GLU A 593 1.59 -11.54 121.93
N GLU A 594 2.71 -11.10 122.49
CA GLU A 594 2.80 -10.58 123.85
C GLU A 594 1.97 -9.31 124.04
N GLU A 595 2.00 -8.37 123.08
CA GLU A 595 1.19 -7.16 123.15
C GLU A 595 -0.31 -7.44 123.00
N ARG A 596 -0.68 -8.39 122.13
CA ARG A 596 -2.04 -8.91 122.02
C ARG A 596 -2.50 -9.56 123.33
N ASN A 597 -1.62 -10.30 124.01
CA ASN A 597 -1.92 -10.90 125.31
C ASN A 597 -2.05 -9.85 126.42
N ARG A 598 -1.20 -8.80 126.45
CA ARG A 598 -1.37 -7.64 127.35
C ARG A 598 -2.68 -6.90 127.11
N ARG A 599 -3.08 -6.70 125.84
CA ARG A 599 -4.39 -6.08 125.49
C ARG A 599 -5.58 -6.95 125.91
N LYS A 600 -5.46 -8.29 125.83
CA LYS A 600 -6.48 -9.23 126.38
C LYS A 600 -6.54 -9.20 127.91
N GLN A 601 -5.41 -9.05 128.61
CA GLN A 601 -5.34 -8.93 130.06
C GLN A 601 -5.97 -7.61 130.55
N SER A 602 -5.69 -6.50 129.85
CA SER A 602 -6.29 -5.19 130.12
C SER A 602 -7.81 -5.18 129.95
N ARG A 603 -8.36 -5.89 128.95
CA ARG A 603 -9.82 -6.06 128.75
C ARG A 603 -10.51 -6.99 129.76
N LYS A 604 -9.76 -7.70 130.60
CA LYS A 604 -10.30 -8.54 131.69
C LYS A 604 -10.37 -7.82 133.04
N ASN A 605 -9.71 -6.66 133.16
CA ASN A 605 -9.66 -5.84 134.39
C ASN A 605 -10.50 -4.53 134.28
N THR A 606 -11.34 -4.45 133.26
CA THR A 606 -12.51 -3.55 133.11
C THR A 606 -13.71 -4.44 132.88
#